data_AF-A0A960LP38-F1
#
_entry.id   AF-A0A960LP38-F1
#
_cell.length_a   1.000
_cell.length_b   1.000
_cell.length_c   1.000
_cell.angle_alpha   90.00
_cell.angle_beta   90.00
_cell.angle_gamma   90.00
#
_symmetry.space_group_name_H-M   'P 1'
#
loop_
_entity.id
_entity.type
_entity.pdbx_description
1 polymer ?
#
loop_
_entity_poly.entity_id
_entity_poly.type
_entity_poly.pdbx_seq_one_letter_code
_entity_poly.pdbx_strand_id
1 'polypeptide(L)' 'MEILIGILRFIGVIFLVLLIFNLMIVVHEWGHFLAGRWRGLVIDRFQIWFGKPIWK' A
#
# COMPACT_ATOMS: atom_id res chain seq x y z
N MET A 1 1.70 -19.95 28.20
CA MET A 1 1.09 -20.02 26.85
C MET A 1 0.36 -18.75 26.48
N GLU A 2 -0.51 -18.22 27.34
CA GLU A 2 -1.30 -16.98 27.09
C GLU A 2 -0.46 -15.79 26.59
N ILE A 3 0.68 -15.52 27.23
CA ILE A 3 1.56 -14.40 26.84
C ILE A 3 2.15 -14.60 25.43
N LEU A 4 2.58 -15.82 25.10
CA LEU A 4 3.13 -16.16 23.78
C LEU A 4 2.07 -15.99 22.68
N ILE A 5 0.85 -16.45 22.94
CA ILE A 5 -0.29 -16.31 22.02
C ILE A 5 -0.66 -14.83 21.85
N GLY A 6 -0.65 -14.04 22.93
CA GLY A 6 -0.88 -12.60 22.89
C GLY A 6 0.13 -11.86 22.01
N ILE A 7 1.42 -12.17 22.16
CA ILE A 7 2.50 -11.57 21.34
C ILE A 7 2.34 -11.96 19.87
N LEU A 8 2.10 -13.24 19.57
CA LEU A 8 1.94 -13.71 18.21
C LEU A 8 0.73 -13.05 17.52
N ARG A 9 -0.38 -12.90 18.25
CA ARG A 9 -1.57 -12.21 17.74
C ARG A 9 -1.28 -10.73 17.46
N PHE A 10 -0.57 -10.04 18.34
CA PHE A 10 -0.21 -8.63 18.14
C PHE A 10 0.66 -8.45 16.88
N ILE A 11 1.69 -9.28 16.73
CA ILE A 11 2.55 -9.27 15.53
C ILE A 11 1.73 -9.59 14.27
N GLY A 12 0.86 -10.59 14.33
CA GLY A 12 -0.02 -10.96 13.22
C GLY A 12 -0.95 -9.82 12.80
N VAL A 13 -1.50 -9.08 13.75
CA VAL A 13 -2.36 -7.91 13.47
C VAL A 13 -1.55 -6.79 12.80
N ILE A 14 -0.36 -6.46 13.32
CA ILE A 14 0.50 -5.44 12.69
C ILE A 14 0.83 -5.83 11.26
N PHE A 15 1.24 -7.08 11.05
CA PHE A 15 1.55 -7.59 9.71
C PHE A 15 0.35 -7.49 8.78
N LEU A 16 -0.84 -7.90 9.23
CA LEU A 16 -2.06 -7.84 8.44
C LEU A 16 -2.41 -6.39 8.05
N VAL A 17 -2.31 -5.46 9.00
CA VAL A 17 -2.54 -4.03 8.75
C VAL A 17 -1.59 -3.52 7.67
N LEU A 18 -0.28 -3.77 7.81
CA LEU A 18 0.71 -3.34 6.84
C LEU A 18 0.46 -3.94 5.45
N LEU A 19 0.08 -5.23 5.39
CA LEU A 19 -0.21 -5.94 4.15
C LEU A 19 -1.44 -5.37 3.45
N ILE A 20 -2.53 -5.13 4.18
CA ILE A 20 -3.76 -4.56 3.62
C ILE A 20 -3.51 -3.13 3.11
N PHE A 21 -2.82 -2.29 3.88
CA PHE A 21 -2.49 -0.94 3.44
C PHE A 21 -1.62 -0.95 2.17
N ASN A 22 -0.61 -1.82 2.11
CA ASN A 22 0.21 -1.99 0.91
C ASN A 22 -0.62 -2.37 -0.30
N LEU A 23 -1.46 -3.40 -0.15
CA LEU A 23 -2.30 -3.88 -1.24
C LEU A 23 -3.28 -2.80 -1.70
N MET A 24 -3.89 -2.09 -0.76
CA MET A 24 -4.80 -0.99 -1.06
C MET A 24 -4.10 0.12 -1.85
N ILE A 25 -2.88 0.52 -1.46
CA ILE A 25 -2.08 1.54 -2.16
C ILE A 25 -1.76 1.08 -3.58
N VAL A 26 -1.32 -0.17 -3.75
CA VAL A 26 -0.99 -0.73 -5.08
C VAL A 26 -2.22 -0.70 -5.99
N VAL A 27 -3.37 -1.19 -5.50
CA VAL A 27 -4.60 -1.22 -6.28
C VAL A 27 -5.11 0.19 -6.59
N HIS A 28 -4.99 1.12 -5.65
CA HIS A 28 -5.39 2.51 -5.81
C HIS A 28 -4.59 3.20 -6.92
N GLU A 29 -3.25 3.17 -6.82
CA GLU A 29 -2.37 3.76 -7.82
C GLU A 29 -2.56 3.08 -9.18
N TRP A 30 -2.73 1.75 -9.20
CA TRP A 30 -2.99 1.01 -10.43
C TRP A 30 -4.31 1.44 -11.09
N GLY A 31 -5.34 1.74 -10.29
CA GLY A 31 -6.59 2.34 -10.77
C GLY A 31 -6.37 3.68 -11.47
N HIS A 32 -5.57 4.58 -10.87
CA HIS A 32 -5.21 5.87 -11.51
C HIS A 32 -4.46 5.68 -12.82
N PHE A 33 -3.51 4.73 -12.84
CA PHE A 33 -2.77 4.40 -14.04
C PHE A 33 -3.69 3.91 -15.17
N LEU A 34 -4.59 2.97 -14.88
CA LEU A 34 -5.55 2.44 -15.85
C LEU A 34 -6.52 3.53 -16.33
N ALA A 35 -7.05 4.34 -15.42
CA ALA A 35 -7.93 5.45 -15.76
C ALA A 35 -7.22 6.46 -16.69
N GLY A 36 -5.96 6.78 -16.42
CA GLY A 36 -5.17 7.67 -17.27
C GLY A 36 -4.92 7.09 -18.67
N ARG A 37 -4.60 5.79 -18.76
CA ARG A 37 -4.44 5.10 -20.06
C ARG A 37 -5.74 5.07 -20.85
N TRP A 38 -6.89 4.81 -20.19
CA TRP A 38 -8.19 4.82 -20.85
C TRP A 38 -8.59 6.18 -21.41
N ARG A 39 -8.08 7.27 -20.82
CA ARG A 39 -8.26 8.63 -21.34
C ARG A 39 -7.23 9.04 -22.39
N GLY A 40 -6.29 8.15 -22.75
CA GLY A 40 -5.25 8.43 -23.75
C GLY A 40 -4.11 9.32 -23.23
N LEU A 41 -3.94 9.43 -21.90
CA LEU A 41 -2.81 10.15 -21.32
C LEU A 41 -1.51 9.36 -21.51
N VAL A 42 -0.44 10.05 -21.88
CA VAL A 42 0.91 9.48 -21.88
C VAL A 42 1.39 9.45 -20.43
N ILE A 43 1.68 8.26 -19.93
CA ILE A 43 2.16 8.05 -18.56
C ILE A 43 3.61 7.58 -18.63
N ASP A 44 4.53 8.44 -18.19
CA ASP A 44 5.97 8.16 -18.26
C ASP A 44 6.43 7.15 -17.20
N ARG A 45 5.82 7.15 -16.00
CA ARG A 45 6.25 6.33 -14.86
C ARG A 45 5.06 5.91 -13.99
N PHE A 46 5.05 4.66 -13.55
CA PHE A 46 4.16 4.18 -12.49
C PHE A 46 4.91 4.20 -11.16
N GLN A 47 4.38 4.90 -10.16
CA GLN A 47 4.97 4.98 -8.83
C GLN A 47 4.01 4.39 -7.81
N ILE A 48 4.52 3.54 -6.93
CA ILE A 48 3.80 2.99 -5.80
C ILE A 48 4.38 3.66 -4.56
N TRP A 49 3.52 4.05 -3.61
CA TRP A 49 3.85 4.82 -2.40
C TRP A 49 4.04 6.33 -2.59
N PHE A 50 4.21 7.00 -1.45
CA PHE A 50 4.46 8.43 -1.34
C PHE A 50 5.84 8.77 -1.94
N GLY A 51 5.87 9.79 -2.80
CA GLY A 51 7.09 10.27 -3.45
C GLY A 51 7.92 11.19 -2.54
N LYS A 52 7.94 12.48 -2.87
CA LYS A 52 8.77 13.47 -2.18
C LYS A 52 8.43 13.59 -0.67
N PRO A 53 9.42 13.97 0.15
CA PRO A 53 9.43 13.68 1.57
C PRO A 53 8.36 14.42 2.36
N ILE A 54 7.92 13.78 3.44
CA ILE A 54 6.83 14.24 4.31
C ILE A 54 7.29 15.42 5.18
N TRP A 55 8.59 15.60 5.42
CA TRP A 55 9.16 16.78 6.06
C TRP A 55 10.41 17.27 5.31
N LYS A 56 10.64 18.58 5.35
CA LYS A 56 11.84 19.24 4.84
C LYS A 56 12.86 19.44 5.95
#